data_AF-A0A832FUG7-F1
#
_entry.id   AF-A0A832FUG7-F1
#
_cell.length_a   1.000
_cell.length_b   1.000
_cell.length_c   1.000
_cell.angle_alpha   90.00
_cell.angle_beta   90.00
_cell.angle_gamma   90.00
#
_symmetry.space_group_name_H-M   'P 1'
#
loop_
_entity.id
_entity.type
_entity.pdbx_description
1 polymer ?
#
loop_
_entity_poly.entity_id
_entity_poly.type
_entity_poly.pdbx_seq_one_letter_code
_entity_poly.pdbx_strand_id
1 'polypeptide(L)'
;MVLFRSVGLSAERVAEIIAEIVEMIELRLKDDEMLKKLNEKFSGMDLAFAAFLLGRIVGMSYAIKDANAKAIIADFGRYLEILRTYGREELKKIVEKEILEETYKKIETFRDVI
;
A
#
# COMPACT_ATOMS: atom_id res chain seq x y z
N MET A 1 -6.45 -5.59 -5.49
CA MET A 1 -5.05 -5.78 -5.91
C MET A 1 -4.69 -7.26 -5.74
N VAL A 2 -4.42 -8.05 -6.80
CA VAL A 2 -4.25 -9.53 -6.69
C VAL A 2 -2.83 -9.95 -6.31
N LEU A 3 -1.86 -9.04 -6.48
CA LEU A 3 -0.43 -9.33 -6.37
C LEU A 3 -0.01 -9.83 -4.99
N PHE A 4 -0.57 -9.28 -3.92
CA PHE A 4 -0.16 -9.64 -2.56
C PHE A 4 -0.51 -11.09 -2.20
N ARG A 5 -1.65 -11.61 -2.69
CA ARG A 5 -2.02 -13.03 -2.52
C ARG A 5 -1.10 -13.95 -3.31
N SER A 6 -0.72 -13.56 -4.53
CA SER A 6 0.22 -14.36 -5.33
C SER A 6 1.61 -14.48 -4.71
N VAL A 7 1.95 -13.58 -3.77
CA VAL A 7 3.22 -13.63 -3.02
C VAL A 7 3.03 -14.07 -1.56
N GLY A 8 1.85 -14.59 -1.20
CA GLY A 8 1.58 -15.19 0.11
C GLY A 8 1.35 -14.22 1.27
N LEU A 9 1.10 -12.93 0.99
CA LEU A 9 0.84 -11.93 2.04
C LEU A 9 -0.63 -11.92 2.46
N SER A 10 -0.89 -11.68 3.74
CA SER A 10 -2.23 -11.41 4.27
C SER A 10 -2.64 -9.95 4.01
N ALA A 11 -3.94 -9.67 4.02
CA ALA A 11 -4.46 -8.31 3.90
C ALA A 11 -3.95 -7.42 5.05
N GLU A 12 -3.95 -7.92 6.27
CA GLU A 12 -3.37 -7.28 7.45
C GLU A 12 -1.90 -6.90 7.23
N ARG A 13 -1.09 -7.82 6.68
CA ARG A 13 0.34 -7.56 6.47
C ARG A 13 0.58 -6.50 5.41
N VAL A 14 -0.23 -6.50 4.35
CA VAL A 14 -0.19 -5.46 3.32
C VAL A 14 -0.61 -4.11 3.89
N ALA A 15 -1.64 -4.08 4.74
CA ALA A 15 -2.08 -2.86 5.41
C ALA A 15 -1.00 -2.30 6.35
N GLU A 16 -0.30 -3.16 7.09
CA GLU A 16 0.85 -2.77 7.91
C GLU A 16 1.99 -2.18 7.06
N ILE A 17 2.30 -2.77 5.91
CA ILE A 17 3.32 -2.24 4.98
C ILE A 17 2.90 -0.89 4.39
N ILE A 18 1.65 -0.76 3.95
CA ILE A 18 1.12 0.50 3.39
C ILE A 18 1.16 1.59 4.47
N ALA A 19 0.69 1.31 5.67
CA ALA A 19 0.71 2.27 6.77
C ALA A 19 2.14 2.71 7.10
N GLU A 20 3.11 1.79 7.09
CA GLU A 20 4.51 2.13 7.30
C GLU A 20 5.04 3.09 6.22
N ILE A 21 4.78 2.79 4.95
CA ILE A 21 5.23 3.63 3.83
C ILE A 21 4.57 5.01 3.88
N VAL A 22 3.28 5.08 4.14
CA VAL A 22 2.54 6.34 4.25
C VAL A 22 3.11 7.19 5.40
N GLU A 23 3.42 6.58 6.54
CA GLU A 23 4.05 7.26 7.67
C GLU A 23 5.45 7.78 7.34
N MET A 24 6.29 6.97 6.68
CA MET A 24 7.63 7.41 6.26
C MET A 24 7.57 8.57 5.26
N ILE A 25 6.61 8.55 4.33
CA ILE A 25 6.38 9.65 3.38
C ILE A 25 5.91 10.90 4.11
N GLU A 26 4.99 10.76 5.06
CA GLU A 26 4.47 11.87 5.86
C GLU A 26 5.57 12.54 6.68
N LEU A 27 6.43 11.74 7.31
CA LEU A 27 7.59 12.20 8.07
C LEU A 27 8.72 12.73 7.19
N ARG A 28 8.62 12.58 5.86
CA ARG A 28 9.64 12.97 4.88
C ARG A 28 11.01 12.41 5.22
N LEU A 29 11.04 11.14 5.61
CA LEU A 29 12.30 10.45 5.90
C LEU A 29 13.22 10.49 4.68
N LYS A 30 14.53 10.54 4.92
CA LYS A 30 15.51 10.38 3.84
C LYS A 30 15.59 8.93 3.38
N ASP A 31 16.12 8.71 2.18
CA ASP A 31 16.22 7.37 1.58
C ASP A 31 16.96 6.37 2.48
N ASP A 32 18.05 6.80 3.14
CA ASP A 32 18.81 5.97 4.08
C ASP A 32 18.02 5.62 5.35
N GLU A 33 17.24 6.57 5.87
CA GLU A 33 16.35 6.37 7.00
C GLU A 33 15.19 5.42 6.65
N MET A 34 14.58 5.59 5.47
CA MET A 34 13.53 4.70 4.97
C MET A 34 14.06 3.27 4.80
N LEU A 35 15.22 3.11 4.17
CA LEU A 35 15.86 1.80 3.99
C LEU A 35 16.13 1.11 5.31
N LYS A 36 16.67 1.85 6.29
CA LYS A 36 16.92 1.32 7.63
C LYS A 36 15.63 0.87 8.30
N LYS A 37 14.58 1.72 8.29
CA LYS A 37 13.29 1.42 8.92
C LYS A 37 12.61 0.21 8.28
N LEU A 38 12.64 0.10 6.95
CA LEU A 38 12.11 -1.07 6.24
C LEU A 38 12.88 -2.36 6.58
N ASN A 39 14.20 -2.30 6.61
CA ASN A 39 15.04 -3.46 6.91
C ASN A 39 14.94 -3.92 8.38
N GLU A 40 14.68 -3.00 9.31
CA GLU A 40 14.43 -3.33 10.71
C GLU A 40 13.05 -3.99 10.93
N LYS A 41 12.05 -3.61 10.12
CA LYS A 41 10.65 -4.00 10.35
C LYS A 41 10.15 -5.15 9.49
N PHE A 42 10.71 -5.32 8.28
CA PHE A 42 10.25 -6.27 7.29
C PHE A 42 11.39 -7.15 6.82
N SER A 43 11.08 -8.39 6.45
CA SER A 43 12.04 -9.33 5.88
C SER A 43 11.39 -10.19 4.81
N GLY A 44 12.20 -10.86 3.99
CA GLY A 44 11.72 -11.74 2.93
C GLY A 44 10.76 -11.04 1.98
N MET A 45 9.58 -11.63 1.78
CA MET A 45 8.60 -11.12 0.83
C MET A 45 7.92 -9.82 1.27
N ASP A 46 7.80 -9.58 2.59
CA ASP A 46 7.27 -8.32 3.12
C ASP A 46 8.15 -7.15 2.66
N LEU A 47 9.47 -7.31 2.80
CA LEU A 47 10.45 -6.30 2.42
C LEU A 47 10.47 -6.10 0.91
N ALA A 48 10.44 -7.18 0.13
CA ALA A 48 10.36 -7.11 -1.33
C ALA A 48 9.09 -6.37 -1.80
N PHE A 49 7.95 -6.65 -1.17
CA PHE A 49 6.69 -5.98 -1.47
C PHE A 49 6.72 -4.50 -1.06
N ALA A 50 7.28 -4.17 0.10
CA ALA A 50 7.43 -2.79 0.56
C ALA A 50 8.32 -1.97 -0.39
N ALA A 51 9.47 -2.52 -0.80
CA ALA A 51 10.38 -1.88 -1.75
C ALA A 51 9.72 -1.69 -3.13
N PHE A 52 8.98 -2.70 -3.61
CA PHE A 52 8.21 -2.61 -4.85
C PHE A 52 7.16 -1.50 -4.78
N LEU A 53 6.39 -1.44 -3.68
CA LEU A 53 5.35 -0.46 -3.49
C LEU A 53 5.92 0.96 -3.43
N LEU A 54 7.00 1.16 -2.67
CA LEU A 54 7.68 2.45 -2.59
C LEU A 54 8.19 2.90 -3.96
N GLY A 55 8.88 2.01 -4.70
CA GLY A 55 9.35 2.29 -6.06
C GLY A 55 8.20 2.63 -7.02
N ARG A 56 7.05 1.96 -6.88
CA ARG A 56 5.85 2.24 -7.67
C ARG A 56 5.28 3.63 -7.39
N ILE A 57 5.19 4.04 -6.11
CA ILE A 57 4.74 5.38 -5.72
C ILE A 57 5.67 6.45 -6.33
N VAL A 58 6.98 6.28 -6.14
CA VAL A 58 8.00 7.20 -6.67
C VAL A 58 7.90 7.29 -8.19
N GLY A 59 7.91 6.15 -8.89
CA GLY A 59 7.79 6.13 -10.35
C GLY A 59 6.50 6.79 -10.87
N MET A 60 5.38 6.58 -10.16
CA MET A 60 4.10 7.19 -10.53
C MET A 60 4.09 8.70 -10.33
N SER A 61 4.77 9.21 -9.30
CA SER A 61 4.91 10.65 -9.07
C SER A 61 5.54 11.38 -10.26
N TYR A 62 6.47 10.73 -10.97
CA TYR A 62 7.06 11.25 -12.21
C TYR A 62 6.17 11.07 -13.44
N ALA A 63 5.24 10.11 -13.41
CA ALA A 63 4.34 9.77 -14.50
C ALA A 63 2.97 10.46 -14.40
N ILE A 64 2.86 11.64 -13.79
CA ILE A 64 1.57 12.30 -13.45
C ILE A 64 0.64 12.59 -14.66
N LYS A 65 1.13 12.47 -15.89
CA LYS A 65 0.31 12.59 -17.11
C LYS A 65 -0.50 11.33 -17.40
N ASP A 66 -0.13 10.18 -16.83
CA ASP A 66 -0.86 8.92 -16.94
C ASP A 66 -2.06 8.89 -15.98
N ALA A 67 -3.24 8.54 -16.48
CA ALA A 67 -4.46 8.48 -15.69
C ALA A 67 -4.38 7.45 -14.54
N ASN A 68 -3.68 6.33 -14.75
CA ASN A 68 -3.47 5.31 -13.73
C ASN A 68 -2.52 5.80 -12.65
N ALA A 69 -1.50 6.57 -13.01
CA ALA A 69 -0.59 7.19 -12.03
C ALA A 69 -1.35 8.19 -11.15
N LYS A 70 -2.24 9.00 -11.73
CA LYS A 70 -3.10 9.93 -10.97
C LYS A 70 -3.98 9.21 -9.97
N ALA A 71 -4.63 8.12 -10.36
CA ALA A 71 -5.49 7.34 -9.47
C ALA A 71 -4.71 6.81 -8.26
N ILE A 72 -3.53 6.23 -8.50
CA ILE A 72 -2.71 5.65 -7.43
C ILE A 72 -2.17 6.75 -6.50
N ILE A 73 -1.71 7.88 -7.04
CA ILE A 73 -1.29 9.02 -6.21
C ILE A 73 -2.46 9.56 -5.38
N ALA A 74 -3.67 9.62 -5.95
CA ALA A 74 -4.86 10.05 -5.23
C ALA A 74 -5.19 9.12 -4.05
N ASP A 75 -5.09 7.80 -4.24
CA ASP A 75 -5.25 6.83 -3.16
C ASP A 75 -4.23 7.04 -2.04
N PHE A 76 -2.96 7.27 -2.38
CA PHE A 76 -1.94 7.59 -1.38
C PHE A 76 -2.18 8.94 -0.70
N GLY A 77 -2.68 9.94 -1.42
CA GLY A 77 -3.13 11.21 -0.85
C GLY A 77 -4.22 11.02 0.19
N ARG A 78 -5.21 10.17 -0.10
CA ARG A 78 -6.27 9.79 0.83
C ARG A 78 -5.72 9.05 2.05
N TYR A 79 -4.76 8.15 1.89
CA TYR A 79 -4.11 7.49 3.02
C TYR A 79 -3.34 8.46 3.92
N LEU A 80 -2.67 9.47 3.35
CA LEU A 80 -2.02 10.52 4.14
C LEU A 80 -3.05 11.33 4.94
N GLU A 81 -4.19 11.67 4.35
CA GLU A 81 -5.27 12.37 5.05
C GLU A 81 -5.85 11.54 6.21
N ILE A 82 -6.08 10.24 5.97
CA ILE A 82 -6.52 9.31 7.01
C ILE A 82 -5.49 9.21 8.13
N LEU A 83 -4.20 9.05 7.80
CA LEU A 83 -3.12 9.00 8.78
C LEU A 83 -3.11 10.25 9.67
N ARG A 84 -3.20 11.43 9.05
CA ARG A 84 -3.18 12.72 9.76
C ARG A 84 -4.40 12.92 10.66
N THR A 85 -5.56 12.45 10.22
CA THR A 85 -6.84 12.73 10.88
C THR A 85 -7.17 11.71 11.96
N TYR A 86 -6.93 10.42 11.68
CA TYR A 86 -7.39 9.30 12.48
C TYR A 86 -6.25 8.44 13.04
N GLY A 87 -5.02 8.67 12.57
CA GLY A 87 -3.84 7.94 13.03
C GLY A 87 -3.64 6.59 12.33
N ARG A 88 -2.52 5.97 12.70
CA ARG A 88 -1.97 4.79 12.02
C ARG A 88 -2.86 3.56 12.10
N GLU A 89 -3.44 3.29 13.27
CA GLU A 89 -4.26 2.09 13.46
C GLU A 89 -5.57 2.15 12.68
N GLU A 90 -6.15 3.35 12.52
CA GLU A 90 -7.35 3.51 11.70
C GLU A 90 -7.02 3.39 10.22
N LEU A 91 -5.89 3.96 9.77
CA LEU A 91 -5.39 3.74 8.41
C LEU A 91 -5.27 2.25 8.08
N LYS A 92 -4.66 1.46 8.98
CA LYS A 92 -4.51 0.01 8.76
C LYS A 92 -5.85 -0.69 8.59
N LYS A 93 -6.81 -0.43 9.47
CA LYS A 93 -8.14 -1.05 9.39
C LYS A 93 -8.85 -0.73 8.07
N ILE A 94 -8.77 0.52 7.64
CA ILE A 94 -9.39 0.97 6.39
C ILE A 94 -8.72 0.28 5.19
N VAL A 95 -7.39 0.31 5.13
CA VAL A 95 -6.63 -0.34 4.04
C VAL A 95 -6.88 -1.84 3.99
N GLU A 96 -6.87 -2.52 5.14
CA GLU A 96 -7.16 -3.95 5.23
C GLU A 96 -8.57 -4.26 4.71
N LYS A 97 -9.57 -3.50 5.16
CA LYS A 97 -10.95 -3.64 4.70
C LYS A 97 -11.07 -3.45 3.19
N GLU A 98 -10.46 -2.42 2.64
CA GLU A 98 -10.47 -2.14 1.20
C GLU A 98 -9.83 -3.28 0.39
N ILE A 99 -8.70 -3.80 0.85
CA ILE A 99 -8.03 -4.96 0.23
C ILE A 99 -8.95 -6.19 0.22
N LEU A 100 -9.64 -6.45 1.33
CA LEU A 100 -10.58 -7.56 1.44
C LEU A 100 -11.78 -7.37 0.50
N GLU A 101 -12.40 -6.19 0.50
CA GLU A 101 -13.55 -5.84 -0.35
C GLU A 101 -13.22 -5.95 -1.84
N GLU A 102 -12.08 -5.42 -2.28
CA GLU A 102 -11.62 -5.58 -3.66
C GLU A 102 -11.45 -7.04 -4.05
N THR A 103 -11.00 -7.87 -3.10
CA THR A 103 -10.82 -9.28 -3.39
C THR A 103 -12.15 -10.03 -3.45
N TYR A 104 -13.10 -9.70 -2.58
CA TYR A 104 -14.44 -10.29 -2.60
C TYR A 104 -15.21 -9.93 -3.88
N LYS A 105 -15.20 -8.64 -4.29
CA LYS A 105 -15.84 -8.19 -5.54
C LYS A 105 -15.30 -8.94 -6.77
N LYS A 106 -14.00 -9.23 -6.80
CA LYS A 106 -13.41 -10.03 -7.88
C LYS A 106 -13.89 -11.48 -7.86
N ILE A 107 -14.02 -12.11 -6.69
CA ILE A 107 -14.53 -13.49 -6.57
C ILE A 107 -15.99 -13.56 -7.05
N GLU A 108 -16.84 -12.61 -6.68
CA GLU A 108 -18.23 -12.55 -7.15
C GLU A 108 -18.30 -12.41 -8.67
N THR A 109 -17.45 -11.57 -9.26
CA THR A 109 -17.38 -11.41 -10.72
C THR A 109 -16.97 -12.72 -11.43
N PHE A 110 -16.16 -13.58 -10.81
CA PHE A 110 -15.84 -14.90 -11.35
C PHE A 110 -16.96 -15.92 -11.14
N ARG A 111 -17.74 -15.77 -10.07
CA ARG A 111 -18.83 -16.68 -9.74
C ARG A 111 -20.05 -16.48 -10.65
N ASP A 112 -20.27 -15.26 -11.13
CA ASP A 112 -21.35 -14.92 -12.07
C ASP A 112 -21.05 -15.35 -13.53
N VAL A 113 -19.85 -15.89 -13.79
CA VAL A 113 -19.40 -16.33 -15.13
C VAL A 113 -19.36 -17.86 -15.26
N ILE A 114 -19.64 -18.62 -14.18
CA ILE A 114 -19.70 -20.09 -14.16
C ILE A 114 -21.14 -20.57 -14.08
#